data_AF-A0A0U3MPB0-F1
#
_entry.id   AF-A0A0U3MPB0-F1
#
_cell.length_a   1.000
_cell.length_b   1.000
_cell.length_c   1.000
_cell.angle_alpha   90.00
_cell.angle_beta   90.00
_cell.angle_gamma   90.00
#
_symmetry.space_group_name_H-M   'P 1'
#
loop_
_entity.id
_entity.type
_entity.pdbx_description
1 polymer ?
#
loop_
_entity_poly.entity_id
_entity_poly.type
_entity_poly.pdbx_seq_one_letter_code
_entity_poly.pdbx_strand_id
1 'polypeptide(L)' 'MITKEYAIYKGDTLLCIGTAEECAEHLNVKPQTILFYQYAGYQKRAKNTANRRIAIPLGEDAE' A
#
# COMPACT_ATOMS: atom_id res chain seq x y z
N MET A 1 9.59 -6.84 -17.37
CA MET A 1 8.30 -6.40 -16.80
C MET A 1 8.62 -5.90 -15.41
N ILE A 2 8.41 -4.61 -15.13
CA ILE A 2 8.68 -4.06 -13.79
C ILE A 2 7.45 -4.36 -12.93
N THR A 3 7.53 -5.40 -12.10
CA THR A 3 6.54 -5.69 -11.07
C THR A 3 6.78 -4.76 -9.90
N LYS A 4 5.92 -3.76 -9.72
CA LYS A 4 5.98 -2.87 -8.56
C LYS A 4 5.45 -3.61 -7.34
N GLU A 5 6.31 -3.74 -6.34
CA GLU A 5 5.95 -4.29 -5.04
C GLU A 5 5.44 -3.18 -4.11
N TYR A 6 4.55 -3.56 -3.21
CA TYR A 6 3.87 -2.70 -2.26
C TYR A 6 3.83 -3.37 -0.90
N ALA A 7 4.19 -2.63 0.13
CA ALA A 7 3.93 -2.98 1.52
C ALA A 7 2.69 -2.25 2.01
N ILE A 8 1.70 -3.01 2.46
CA ILE A 8 0.46 -2.48 3.05
C ILE A 8 0.57 -2.51 4.56
N TYR A 9 0.46 -1.35 5.18
CA TYR A 9 0.42 -1.20 6.63
C TYR A 9 -0.97 -0.77 7.08
N LYS A 10 -1.37 -1.13 8.30
CA LYS A 10 -2.51 -0.59 9.01
C LYS A 10 -2.04 -0.04 10.36
N GLY A 11 -1.94 1.27 10.47
CA GLY A 11 -1.20 1.88 11.58
C GLY A 11 0.24 1.38 11.57
N ASP A 12 0.67 0.76 12.66
CA ASP A 12 2.02 0.20 12.82
C ASP A 12 2.10 -1.30 12.46
N THR A 13 0.99 -1.91 12.03
CA THR A 13 0.94 -3.34 11.68
C THR A 13 1.14 -3.54 10.18
N LEU A 14 2.12 -4.35 9.80
CA LEU A 14 2.26 -4.83 8.41
C LEU A 14 1.17 -5.87 8.11
N LEU A 15 0.39 -5.63 7.05
CA LEU A 15 -0.67 -6.53 6.61
C LEU A 15 -0.21 -7.47 5.48
N CYS A 16 0.49 -6.92 4.49
CA CYS A 16 0.89 -7.68 3.30
C CYS A 16 2.07 -6.99 2.61
N ILE A 17 2.93 -7.78 1.98
CA ILE A 17 4.01 -7.32 1.09
C ILE A 17 3.94 -8.17 -0.17
N GLY A 18 3.97 -7.52 -1.32
CA GLY A 18 4.00 -8.20 -2.62
C GLY A 18 3.51 -7.27 -3.71
N THR A 19 3.05 -7.82 -4.82
CA THR A 19 2.46 -7.01 -5.90
C THR A 19 1.11 -6.40 -5.49
N ALA A 20 0.65 -5.39 -6.23
CA ALA A 20 -0.67 -4.79 -5.99
C ALA A 20 -1.81 -5.82 -6.12
N GLU A 21 -1.63 -6.84 -6.94
CA GLU A 21 -2.61 -7.92 -7.15
C GLU A 21 -2.61 -8.90 -5.97
N GLU A 22 -1.45 -9.38 -5.53
CA GLU A 22 -1.34 -10.26 -4.36
C GLU A 22 -1.86 -9.59 -3.09
N CYS A 23 -1.50 -8.33 -2.89
CA CYS A 23 -2.02 -7.54 -1.76
C CYS A 23 -3.54 -7.36 -1.85
N ALA A 24 -4.07 -7.16 -3.06
CA ALA A 24 -5.51 -6.99 -3.27
C ALA A 24 -6.27 -8.28 -2.99
N GLU A 25 -5.77 -9.43 -3.43
CA GLU A 25 -6.35 -10.74 -3.13
C GLU A 25 -6.32 -11.04 -1.63
N HIS A 26 -5.16 -10.82 -0.98
CA HIS A 26 -5.00 -11.05 0.45
C HIS A 26 -5.94 -10.19 1.31
N LEU A 27 -6.12 -8.94 0.92
CA LEU A 27 -6.98 -7.97 1.62
C LEU A 27 -8.44 -8.01 1.15
N ASN A 28 -8.75 -8.84 0.15
CA ASN A 28 -10.03 -8.90 -0.54
C ASN A 28 -10.56 -7.53 -1.01
N VAL A 29 -9.64 -6.73 -1.57
CA VAL A 29 -9.93 -5.40 -2.15
C VAL A 29 -9.59 -5.40 -3.65
N LYS A 30 -9.88 -4.29 -4.34
CA LYS A 30 -9.47 -4.12 -5.73
C LYS A 30 -7.99 -3.67 -5.79
N PRO A 31 -7.22 -4.07 -6.83
CA PRO A 31 -5.85 -3.57 -7.02
C PRO A 31 -5.80 -2.04 -7.16
N GLN A 32 -6.84 -1.42 -7.72
CA GLN A 32 -6.99 0.04 -7.75
C GLN A 32 -7.01 0.67 -6.35
N THR A 33 -7.54 -0.03 -5.34
CA THR A 33 -7.55 0.44 -3.95
C THR A 33 -6.14 0.43 -3.35
N ILE A 34 -5.32 -0.56 -3.70
CA ILE A 34 -3.92 -0.62 -3.29
C ILE A 34 -3.14 0.57 -3.87
N LEU A 35 -3.31 0.83 -5.16
CA LEU A 35 -2.73 2.02 -5.82
C LEU A 35 -3.24 3.33 -5.19
N PHE A 36 -4.51 3.36 -4.79
CA PHE A 36 -5.10 4.53 -4.12
C PHE A 36 -4.42 4.84 -2.78
N TYR A 37 -4.08 3.81 -2.01
CA TYR A 37 -3.38 3.96 -0.72
C TYR A 37 -1.95 4.49 -0.87
N GLN A 38 -1.36 4.43 -2.07
CA GLN A 38 -0.04 5.00 -2.36
C GLN A 38 -0.08 6.54 -2.48
N TYR A 39 -1.21 7.15 -2.81
CA TYR A 39 -1.24 8.59 -3.09
C TYR A 39 -0.89 9.41 -1.85
N ALA A 40 0.05 10.35 -2.02
CA ALA A 40 0.52 11.23 -0.94
C ALA A 40 -0.63 12.02 -0.27
N GLY A 41 -1.67 12.40 -1.03
CA GLY A 41 -2.86 13.05 -0.47
C GLY A 41 -3.65 12.14 0.48
N TYR A 42 -3.71 10.85 0.19
CA TYR A 42 -4.33 9.85 1.06
C TYR A 42 -3.46 9.59 2.29
N GLN A 43 -2.16 9.40 2.11
CA GLN A 43 -1.21 9.16 3.21
C GLN A 43 -1.15 10.33 4.21
N LYS A 44 -1.12 11.60 3.73
CA LYS A 44 -1.17 12.79 4.59
C LYS A 44 -2.44 12.85 5.43
N ARG A 45 -3.58 12.46 4.86
CA ARG A 45 -4.85 12.34 5.59
C ARG A 45 -4.85 11.13 6.54
N ALA A 46 -4.08 10.09 6.23
CA ALA A 46 -4.01 8.86 7.02
C ALA A 46 -3.13 8.97 8.27
N LYS A 47 -2.15 9.90 8.28
CA LYS A 47 -1.20 10.13 9.38
C LYS A 47 -1.83 10.39 10.75
N ASN A 48 -3.10 10.83 10.79
CA ASN A 48 -3.80 11.20 12.02
C ASN A 48 -4.81 10.12 12.50
N THR A 49 -4.74 8.88 11.98
CA THR A 49 -5.69 7.83 12.34
C THR A 49 -5.02 6.47 12.43
N ALA A 50 -4.97 5.90 13.65
CA ALA A 50 -4.33 4.62 13.96
C ALA A 50 -4.87 3.41 13.19
N ASN A 51 -6.05 3.50 12.57
CA ASN A 51 -6.73 2.38 11.91
C ASN A 51 -6.70 2.43 10.37
N ARG A 52 -5.95 3.34 9.74
CA ARG A 52 -5.93 3.46 8.27
C ARG A 52 -4.86 2.60 7.61
N ARG A 53 -5.20 2.12 6.40
CA ARG A 53 -4.32 1.33 5.55
C ARG A 53 -3.49 2.25 4.67
N ILE A 54 -2.18 2.08 4.61
CA ILE A 54 -1.29 2.81 3.71
C ILE A 54 -0.53 1.83 2.84
N ALA A 55 -0.30 2.17 1.57
CA ALA A 55 0.55 1.38 0.68
C ALA A 55 1.85 2.15 0.47
N ILE A 56 2.97 1.50 0.78
CA ILE A 56 4.32 2.00 0.53
C ILE A 56 4.86 1.20 -0.65
N PRO A 57 5.10 1.83 -1.81
CA PRO A 57 5.77 1.14 -2.92
C PRO A 57 7.19 0.79 -2.50
N LEU A 58 7.56 -0.48 -2.67
CA LEU A 58 8.89 -1.03 -2.40
C LEU A 58 9.73 -1.21 -3.68
N GLY A 59 9.18 -0.83 -4.83
CA GLY A 59 9.88 -0.90 -6.10
C GLY A 59 10.96 0.18 -6.22
N GLU A 60 12.21 -0.28 -6.16
CA GLU A 60 13.51 0.34 -6.48
C GLU A 60 13.65 1.83 -6.19
N ASP A 61 14.55 2.09 -5.25
CA ASP A 61 15.27 3.33 -5.01
C ASP A 61 15.26 4.27 -6.21
N ALA A 62 14.72 5.47 -5.95
CA ALA A 62 15.05 6.63 -6.72
C ALA A 62 16.57 6.77 -6.77
N GLU A 63 17.16 6.63 -7.96
CA GLU A 63 18.33 7.46 -8.30
C GLU A 63 17.94 8.95 -8.26
#